data_AF-D0GPA3-F1
#
_entry.id   AF-D0GPA3-F1
#
_cell.length_a   1.000
_cell.length_b   1.000
_cell.length_c   1.000
_cell.angle_alpha   90.00
_cell.angle_beta   90.00
_cell.angle_gamma   90.00
#
_symmetry.space_group_name_H-M   'P 1'
#
loop_
_entity.id
_entity.type
_entity.pdbx_description
1 polymer ?
#
loop_
_entity_poly.entity_id
_entity_poly.type
_entity_poly.pdbx_seq_one_letter_code
_entity_poly.pdbx_strand_id
1 'polypeptide(L)'
;MLKKMKVLLTLFFVIISVVSFGEMKINDDGILVGESSEDWEEFFGDDYYKTGNICTVIGTTIMQMSYNKDGKGDKLSNPDNDVKAMLNDINEALDEMGEKNPKKGKNYLYESYYVKNCKKLTEADYKLANSKTFRDTFKKMFSTYGK
;
A
#
# COMPACT_ATOMS: atom_id res chain seq x y z
N MET A 1 13.82 17.14 -8.95
CA MET A 1 13.22 15.80 -8.93
C MET A 1 12.95 15.32 -7.50
N LEU A 2 13.96 15.17 -6.62
CA LEU A 2 13.75 14.81 -5.19
C LEU A 2 12.77 15.71 -4.41
N LYS A 3 12.65 17.00 -4.77
CA LYS A 3 11.76 17.95 -4.08
C LYS A 3 10.27 17.66 -4.29
N LYS A 4 9.84 17.15 -5.46
CA LYS A 4 8.43 16.82 -5.73
C LYS A 4 8.04 15.48 -5.09
N MET A 5 8.93 14.49 -5.14
CA MET A 5 8.77 13.21 -4.44
C MET A 5 8.67 13.42 -2.92
N LYS A 6 9.51 14.29 -2.35
CA LYS A 6 9.38 14.71 -0.94
C LYS A 6 8.03 15.36 -0.66
N VAL A 7 7.51 16.22 -1.53
CA VAL A 7 6.21 16.87 -1.31
C VAL A 7 5.04 15.88 -1.36
N LEU A 8 5.06 14.88 -2.24
CA LEU A 8 4.11 13.76 -2.20
C LEU A 8 4.28 12.95 -0.90
N LEU A 9 5.47 12.43 -0.62
CA LEU A 9 5.79 11.63 0.59
C LEU A 9 5.47 12.36 1.92
N THR A 10 5.60 13.69 1.97
CA THR A 10 5.32 14.49 3.18
C THR A 10 3.81 14.73 3.38
N LEU A 11 3.00 14.65 2.32
CA LEU A 11 1.53 14.73 2.39
C LEU A 11 0.86 13.38 2.73
N PHE A 12 1.61 12.26 2.70
CA PHE A 12 1.11 10.90 2.90
C PHE A 12 0.91 10.47 4.37
N PHE A 13 1.18 11.31 5.37
CA PHE A 13 1.26 10.92 6.78
C PHE A 13 -0.02 11.06 7.63
N VAL A 14 -1.20 10.87 7.04
CA VAL A 14 -2.49 11.01 7.76
C VAL A 14 -3.34 9.83 7.24
N ILE A 15 -3.50 8.67 7.90
CA ILE A 15 -4.04 8.35 9.24
C ILE A 15 -3.82 6.86 9.48
N ILE A 16 -3.03 6.46 10.48
CA ILE A 16 -3.50 6.13 11.83
C ILE A 16 -2.27 6.26 12.73
N SER A 17 -2.32 7.08 13.78
CA SER A 17 -1.30 7.10 14.82
C SER A 17 -2.01 7.13 16.17
N VAL A 18 -1.98 5.99 16.85
CA VAL A 18 -2.30 5.92 18.28
C VAL A 18 -0.94 5.91 18.97
N VAL A 19 -0.65 6.93 19.76
CA VAL A 19 0.63 7.07 20.47
C VAL A 19 0.68 6.02 21.59
N SER A 20 1.21 4.81 21.32
CA SER A 20 1.44 3.81 22.38
C SER A 20 2.44 2.70 22.01
N PHE A 21 3.72 3.02 21.76
CA PHE A 21 4.81 2.08 21.40
C PHE A 21 4.41 0.59 21.41
N GLY A 22 3.90 0.08 20.29
CA GLY A 22 3.40 -1.28 20.21
C GLY A 22 3.06 -1.70 18.77
N GLU A 23 3.30 -2.99 18.51
CA GLU A 23 3.00 -3.72 17.28
C GLU A 23 1.68 -3.29 16.60
N MET A 24 1.63 -3.35 15.26
CA MET A 24 0.41 -3.04 14.51
C MET A 24 -0.82 -3.74 15.10
N LYS A 25 -1.91 -2.99 15.26
CA LYS A 25 -3.11 -3.47 15.96
C LYS A 25 -4.38 -3.21 15.17
N ILE A 26 -5.42 -3.97 15.47
CA ILE A 26 -6.76 -3.71 14.95
C ILE A 26 -7.47 -2.72 15.88
N ASN A 27 -8.02 -1.63 15.34
CA ASN A 27 -8.87 -0.72 16.09
C ASN A 27 -10.31 -1.26 16.22
N ASP A 28 -11.18 -0.52 16.94
CA ASP A 28 -12.57 -0.93 17.20
C ASP A 28 -13.41 -1.08 15.91
N ASP A 29 -13.02 -0.43 14.82
CA ASP A 29 -13.66 -0.52 13.51
C ASP A 29 -13.14 -1.70 12.66
N GLY A 30 -12.24 -2.52 13.23
CA GLY A 30 -11.67 -3.67 12.52
C GLY A 30 -10.61 -3.29 11.49
N ILE A 31 -10.04 -2.09 11.57
CA ILE A 31 -9.00 -1.56 10.67
C ILE A 31 -7.63 -1.77 11.32
N LEU A 32 -6.68 -2.27 10.54
CA LEU A 32 -5.28 -2.34 10.94
C LEU A 32 -4.66 -0.95 11.00
N VAL A 33 -4.01 -0.67 12.12
CA VAL A 33 -3.38 0.60 12.41
C VAL A 33 -1.93 0.37 12.83
N GLY A 34 -1.02 1.12 12.20
CA GLY A 34 0.34 1.30 12.69
C GLY A 34 0.39 2.45 13.68
N GLU A 35 1.47 2.55 14.43
CA GLU A 35 1.73 3.69 15.32
C GLU A 35 2.79 4.62 14.74
N SER A 36 3.58 4.11 13.79
CA SER A 36 4.69 4.80 13.13
C SER A 36 4.76 4.45 11.64
N SER A 37 5.55 5.21 10.89
CA SER A 37 5.93 4.83 9.51
C SER A 37 6.64 3.50 9.45
N GLU A 38 7.49 3.27 10.44
CA GLU A 38 8.39 2.13 10.56
C GLU A 38 7.57 0.83 10.67
N ASP A 39 6.43 0.85 11.36
CA ASP A 39 5.52 -0.30 11.41
C ASP A 39 4.99 -0.69 10.02
N TRP A 40 4.67 0.31 9.20
CA TRP A 40 4.16 0.08 7.85
C TRP A 40 5.29 -0.34 6.89
N GLU A 41 6.47 0.25 7.04
CA GLU A 41 7.69 -0.17 6.33
C GLU A 41 8.02 -1.64 6.64
N GLU A 42 7.99 -2.04 7.92
CA GLU A 42 8.20 -3.45 8.29
C GLU A 42 7.10 -4.38 7.74
N PHE A 43 5.83 -3.98 7.87
CA PHE A 43 4.71 -4.78 7.39
C PHE A 43 4.79 -5.10 5.91
N PHE A 44 5.17 -4.10 5.09
CA PHE A 44 5.32 -4.23 3.64
C PHE A 44 6.74 -4.59 3.18
N GLY A 45 7.68 -4.77 4.12
CA GLY A 45 9.10 -5.05 3.89
C GLY A 45 9.76 -4.00 2.99
N ASP A 46 9.41 -2.75 3.22
CA ASP A 46 9.99 -1.60 2.53
C ASP A 46 11.36 -1.28 3.14
N ASP A 47 12.28 -0.88 2.29
CA ASP A 47 13.60 -0.39 2.67
C ASP A 47 13.77 0.96 1.97
N TYR A 48 13.68 2.06 2.74
CA TYR A 48 13.75 3.42 2.21
C TYR A 48 14.92 3.61 1.23
N TYR A 49 16.07 2.99 1.49
CA TYR A 49 17.26 3.15 0.64
C TYR A 49 17.18 2.37 -0.69
N LYS A 50 16.31 1.37 -0.78
CA LYS A 50 16.14 0.54 -2.00
C LYS A 50 14.89 0.90 -2.79
N THR A 51 13.78 1.12 -2.10
CA THR A 51 12.45 1.24 -2.69
C THR A 51 11.82 2.61 -2.44
N GLY A 52 12.46 3.49 -1.65
CA GLY A 52 11.99 4.86 -1.45
C GLY A 52 10.58 4.95 -0.86
N ASN A 53 10.18 3.98 -0.04
CA ASN A 53 8.86 3.83 0.56
C ASN A 53 7.72 3.47 -0.42
N ILE A 54 8.05 3.07 -1.65
CA ILE A 54 7.05 2.73 -2.67
C ILE A 54 6.26 1.47 -2.30
N CYS A 55 6.85 0.48 -1.62
CA CYS A 55 6.15 -0.72 -1.19
C CYS A 55 5.06 -0.40 -0.16
N THR A 56 5.38 0.44 0.82
CA THR A 56 4.47 0.95 1.84
C THR A 56 3.35 1.76 1.21
N VAL A 57 3.69 2.69 0.30
CA VAL A 57 2.70 3.52 -0.39
C VAL A 57 1.73 2.67 -1.21
N ILE A 58 2.22 1.72 -2.01
CA ILE A 58 1.36 0.80 -2.77
C ILE A 58 0.51 -0.05 -1.82
N GLY A 59 1.14 -0.62 -0.79
CA GLY A 59 0.52 -1.52 0.16
C GLY A 59 -0.64 -0.88 0.91
N THR A 60 -0.40 0.28 1.52
CA THR A 60 -1.41 1.07 2.24
C THR A 60 -2.52 1.57 1.31
N THR A 61 -2.19 2.02 0.09
CA THR A 61 -3.21 2.44 -0.89
C THR A 61 -4.15 1.28 -1.25
N ILE A 62 -3.61 0.10 -1.55
CA ILE A 62 -4.42 -1.10 -1.83
C ILE A 62 -5.23 -1.51 -0.60
N MET A 63 -4.65 -1.42 0.59
CA MET A 63 -5.34 -1.70 1.86
C MET A 63 -6.54 -0.78 2.06
N GLN A 64 -6.37 0.53 1.86
CA GLN A 64 -7.45 1.51 2.00
C GLN A 64 -8.59 1.23 1.00
N MET A 65 -8.27 0.99 -0.28
CA MET A 65 -9.29 0.58 -1.27
C MET A 65 -10.02 -0.71 -0.88
N SER A 66 -9.30 -1.64 -0.25
CA SER A 66 -9.86 -2.91 0.15
C SER A 66 -10.80 -2.75 1.33
N TYR A 67 -10.47 -1.90 2.30
CA TYR A 67 -11.37 -1.55 3.39
C TYR A 67 -12.62 -0.83 2.90
N ASN A 68 -12.50 0.10 1.95
CA ASN A 68 -13.66 0.75 1.35
C ASN A 68 -14.61 -0.29 0.70
N LYS A 69 -14.06 -1.22 -0.07
CA LYS A 69 -14.82 -2.32 -0.70
C LYS A 69 -15.42 -3.32 0.29
N ASP A 70 -14.74 -3.56 1.41
CA ASP A 70 -15.20 -4.44 2.49
C ASP A 70 -16.22 -3.74 3.42
N GLY A 71 -16.66 -2.51 3.11
CA GLY A 71 -17.65 -1.77 3.89
C GLY A 71 -17.09 -1.08 5.15
N LYS A 72 -15.75 -0.96 5.25
CA LYS A 72 -15.05 -0.26 6.32
C LYS A 72 -14.64 1.17 5.92
N GLY A 73 -15.07 1.64 4.74
CA GLY A 73 -14.58 2.88 4.14
C GLY A 73 -15.10 4.18 4.76
N ASP A 74 -16.32 4.18 5.30
CA ASP A 74 -16.87 5.35 6.02
C ASP A 74 -16.06 5.70 7.29
N LYS A 75 -15.14 4.81 7.69
CA LYS A 75 -14.25 4.94 8.84
C LYS A 75 -12.86 5.43 8.45
N LEU A 76 -12.61 5.64 7.16
CA LEU A 76 -11.36 6.12 6.61
C LEU A 76 -11.54 7.55 6.09
N SER A 77 -10.48 8.35 6.12
CA SER A 77 -10.56 9.77 5.73
C SER A 77 -10.68 10.01 4.23
N ASN A 78 -10.19 9.08 3.40
CA ASN A 78 -10.10 9.30 1.96
C ASN A 78 -11.18 8.49 1.22
N PRO A 79 -12.07 9.15 0.47
CA PRO A 79 -13.06 8.47 -0.36
C PRO A 79 -12.39 7.67 -1.48
N ASP A 80 -13.12 6.69 -2.02
CA ASP A 80 -12.64 5.78 -3.08
C ASP A 80 -12.01 6.47 -4.29
N ASN A 81 -12.49 7.66 -4.62
CA ASN A 81 -12.02 8.42 -5.78
C ASN A 81 -10.60 8.94 -5.56
N ASP A 82 -10.29 9.37 -4.35
CA ASP A 82 -8.98 9.91 -3.98
C ASP A 82 -7.96 8.78 -3.92
N VAL A 83 -8.34 7.61 -3.41
CA VAL A 83 -7.45 6.44 -3.37
C VAL A 83 -7.16 5.89 -4.78
N LYS A 84 -8.13 5.98 -5.71
CA LYS A 84 -7.88 5.67 -7.13
C LYS A 84 -6.94 6.67 -7.79
N ALA A 85 -7.05 7.95 -7.46
CA ALA A 85 -6.11 8.96 -7.95
C ALA A 85 -4.68 8.67 -7.46
N MET A 86 -4.52 8.26 -6.20
CA MET A 86 -3.21 7.85 -5.67
C MET A 86 -2.58 6.70 -6.46
N LEU A 87 -3.35 5.68 -6.86
CA LEU A 87 -2.81 4.60 -7.71
C LEU A 87 -2.38 5.10 -9.10
N ASN A 88 -3.05 6.10 -9.66
CA ASN A 88 -2.63 6.71 -10.91
C ASN A 88 -1.32 7.47 -10.73
N ASP A 89 -1.20 8.29 -9.68
CA ASP A 89 0.03 9.03 -9.37
C ASP A 89 1.22 8.07 -9.15
N ILE A 90 0.98 6.94 -8.47
CA ILE A 90 1.99 5.89 -8.31
C ILE A 90 2.40 5.31 -9.67
N ASN A 91 1.45 4.99 -10.55
CA ASN A 91 1.77 4.47 -11.88
C ASN A 91 2.56 5.47 -12.71
N GLU A 92 2.22 6.77 -12.64
CA GLU A 92 2.96 7.83 -13.33
C GLU A 92 4.40 7.91 -12.82
N ALA A 93 4.59 7.93 -11.50
CA ALA A 93 5.93 7.93 -10.90
C ALA A 93 6.75 6.69 -11.31
N LEU A 94 6.13 5.51 -11.35
CA LEU A 94 6.79 4.28 -11.79
C LEU A 94 7.16 4.31 -13.27
N ASP A 95 6.32 4.88 -14.14
CA ASP A 95 6.64 5.03 -15.57
C ASP A 95 7.79 6.03 -15.78
N GLU A 96 7.82 7.13 -15.01
CA GLU A 96 8.94 8.08 -15.00
C GLU A 96 10.26 7.44 -14.53
N MET A 97 10.18 6.47 -13.61
CA MET A 97 11.31 5.64 -13.18
C MET A 97 11.72 4.56 -14.21
N GLY A 98 10.98 4.44 -15.32
CA GLY A 98 11.25 3.48 -16.38
C GLY A 98 10.70 2.08 -16.13
N GLU A 99 9.84 1.89 -15.12
CA GLU A 99 9.21 0.60 -14.87
C GLU A 99 8.29 0.21 -16.04
N LYS A 100 8.20 -1.09 -16.29
CA LYS A 100 7.38 -1.65 -17.36
C LYS A 100 6.53 -2.80 -16.83
N ASN A 101 5.26 -2.82 -17.21
CA ASN A 101 4.37 -3.93 -16.90
C ASN A 101 4.18 -4.79 -18.16
N PRO A 102 4.81 -5.97 -18.24
CA PRO A 102 4.77 -6.81 -19.43
C PRO A 102 3.42 -7.53 -19.66
N LYS A 103 2.48 -7.49 -18.71
CA LYS A 103 1.21 -8.25 -18.78
C LYS A 103 -0.03 -7.37 -18.98
N LYS A 104 -0.11 -6.20 -18.35
CA LYS A 104 -1.31 -5.34 -18.35
C LYS A 104 -1.07 -3.86 -18.72
N GLY A 105 0.17 -3.48 -19.03
CA GLY A 105 0.50 -2.11 -19.43
C GLY A 105 0.54 -1.10 -18.27
N LYS A 106 0.70 0.18 -18.62
CA LYS A 106 1.11 1.25 -17.68
C LYS A 106 0.17 1.54 -16.50
N ASN A 107 -1.11 1.18 -16.60
CA ASN A 107 -2.10 1.44 -15.53
C ASN A 107 -2.00 0.44 -14.35
N TYR A 108 -1.09 -0.53 -14.43
CA TYR A 108 -0.89 -1.57 -13.43
C TYR A 108 0.59 -1.71 -13.04
N LEU A 109 1.42 -0.68 -13.25
CA LEU A 109 2.85 -0.71 -12.91
C LEU A 109 3.06 -1.02 -11.44
N TYR A 110 2.21 -0.48 -10.56
CA TYR A 110 2.24 -0.77 -9.12
C TYR A 110 2.10 -2.27 -8.82
N GLU A 111 1.27 -3.02 -9.58
CA GLU A 111 1.07 -4.46 -9.34
C GLU A 111 2.36 -5.23 -9.63
N SER A 112 2.99 -4.96 -10.79
CA SER A 112 4.23 -5.61 -11.19
C SER A 112 5.42 -5.17 -10.34
N TYR A 113 5.50 -3.88 -9.99
CA TYR A 113 6.56 -3.34 -9.15
C TYR A 113 6.53 -3.98 -7.77
N TYR A 114 5.34 -4.05 -7.15
CA TYR A 114 5.21 -4.62 -5.82
C TYR A 114 5.67 -6.08 -5.80
N VAL A 115 5.20 -6.89 -6.75
CA VAL A 115 5.54 -8.32 -6.81
C VAL A 115 7.05 -8.55 -7.03
N LYS A 116 7.71 -7.66 -7.77
CA LYS A 116 9.14 -7.74 -8.06
C LYS A 116 10.02 -7.31 -6.88
N ASN A 117 9.62 -6.26 -6.16
CA ASN A 117 10.51 -5.53 -5.24
C ASN A 117 10.10 -5.59 -3.76
N CYS A 118 8.85 -5.95 -3.45
CA CYS A 118 8.29 -5.82 -2.11
C CYS A 118 8.03 -7.17 -1.44
N LYS A 119 7.75 -7.16 -0.13
CA LYS A 119 7.47 -8.36 0.66
C LYS A 119 6.28 -9.13 0.10
N LYS A 120 6.47 -10.43 -0.08
CA LYS A 120 5.34 -11.36 -0.27
C LYS A 120 4.65 -11.59 1.08
N LEU A 121 3.46 -11.01 1.23
CA LEU A 121 2.65 -11.15 2.43
C LEU A 121 2.27 -12.61 2.71
N THR A 122 2.21 -12.95 3.99
CA THR A 122 1.88 -14.27 4.55
C THR A 122 0.41 -14.34 4.97
N GLU A 123 -0.07 -15.54 5.29
CA GLU A 123 -1.42 -15.69 5.88
C GLU A 123 -1.55 -14.98 7.23
N ALA A 124 -0.46 -14.85 8.01
CA ALA A 124 -0.47 -14.07 9.24
C ALA A 124 -0.67 -12.57 8.96
N ASP A 125 0.06 -12.02 7.98
CA ASP A 125 -0.12 -10.63 7.55
C ASP A 125 -1.55 -10.37 7.06
N TYR A 126 -2.12 -11.30 6.29
CA TYR A 126 -3.51 -11.18 5.81
C TYR A 126 -4.54 -11.26 6.93
N LYS A 127 -4.31 -12.12 7.92
CA LYS A 127 -5.16 -12.19 9.12
C LYS A 127 -5.09 -10.88 9.91
N LEU A 128 -3.90 -10.33 10.05
CA LEU A 128 -3.66 -9.06 10.74
C LEU A 128 -4.31 -7.89 10.00
N ALA A 129 -4.25 -7.85 8.66
CA ALA A 129 -4.94 -6.83 7.85
C ALA A 129 -6.47 -6.92 7.89
N ASN A 130 -7.05 -8.02 8.37
CA ASN A 130 -8.49 -8.18 8.57
C ASN A 130 -9.36 -7.74 7.36
N SER A 131 -8.92 -8.01 6.13
CA SER A 131 -9.64 -7.65 4.91
C SER A 131 -9.56 -8.78 3.88
N LYS A 132 -10.73 -9.28 3.47
CA LYS A 132 -10.82 -10.33 2.44
C LYS A 132 -10.40 -9.77 1.08
N THR A 133 -10.85 -8.55 0.75
CA THR A 133 -10.51 -7.91 -0.52
C THR A 133 -9.01 -7.65 -0.63
N PHE A 134 -8.35 -7.26 0.46
CA PHE A 134 -6.90 -7.03 0.49
C PHE A 134 -6.14 -8.33 0.20
N ARG A 135 -6.45 -9.39 0.94
CA ARG A 135 -5.85 -10.72 0.75
C ARG A 135 -6.01 -11.21 -0.69
N ASP A 136 -7.24 -11.15 -1.22
CA ASP A 136 -7.54 -11.67 -2.54
C ASP A 136 -6.85 -10.83 -3.64
N THR A 137 -6.71 -9.51 -3.44
CA THR A 137 -5.98 -8.61 -4.35
C THR A 137 -4.50 -8.96 -4.42
N PHE A 138 -3.82 -9.09 -3.27
CA PHE A 138 -2.40 -9.45 -3.25
C PHE A 138 -2.14 -10.86 -3.80
N LYS A 139 -2.97 -11.85 -3.45
CA LYS A 139 -2.87 -13.20 -4.04
C LYS A 139 -3.02 -13.16 -5.57
N LYS A 140 -3.95 -12.35 -6.08
CA LYS A 140 -4.11 -12.14 -7.52
C LYS A 140 -2.88 -11.48 -8.16
N MET A 141 -2.31 -10.45 -7.53
CA MET A 141 -1.08 -9.81 -8.01
C MET A 141 0.07 -10.82 -8.11
N PHE A 142 0.37 -11.54 -7.04
CA PHE A 142 1.46 -12.53 -7.03
C PHE A 142 1.22 -13.70 -8.00
N SER A 143 -0.02 -14.16 -8.17
CA SER A 143 -0.31 -15.18 -9.19
C SER A 143 -0.18 -14.66 -10.62
N THR A 144 -0.45 -13.37 -10.84
CA THR A 144 -0.34 -12.73 -12.16
C THR A 144 1.11 -12.43 -12.50
N TYR A 145 1.92 -11.92 -11.58
CA TYR A 145 3.26 -11.38 -11.86
C TYR A 145 4.43 -12.17 -11.27
N GLY A 146 4.20 -13.08 -10.32
CA GLY A 146 5.26 -13.83 -9.63
C GLY A 146 5.81 -15.03 -10.41
N LYS A 147 5.57 -15.07 -11.72
CA LYS A 147 6.08 -16.06 -12.67
C LYS A 147 6.82 -15.34 -13.78
#